data_AF-A0A2D6LA14-F1
#
_entry.id   AF-A0A2D6LA14-F1
#
_cell.length_a   1.000
_cell.length_b   1.000
_cell.length_c   1.000
_cell.angle_alpha   90.00
_cell.angle_beta   90.00
_cell.angle_gamma   90.00
#
_symmetry.space_group_name_H-M   'P 1'
#
loop_
_entity.id
_entity.type
_entity.pdbx_description
1 polymer ?
#
loop_
_entity_poly.entity_id
_entity_poly.type
_entity_poly.pdbx_seq_one_letter_code
_entity_poly.pdbx_strand_id
1 'polypeptide(L)'
;MNILAVRKLPKTLAFLVALLPAIQTVAIGETRVGEIQSVEGPVTFDAYATGKFIAAMPGDALFEQSVIKTGFEGRAELLIGGERFTIPPDTEARIETLLESRRKQRKVGWLSSFIKYVGRWVSSSWKEEETAVLGGRASKSEASTDFWVTEDDVFLVKARELIAEEDYAEALEMLEAIQFAPEDALPGEVEYLKGHLYYSMGFYEEATWHLGNADFEIEKSGYNFSEIPFYTLLHFERASSHYFSGDYDMSQSILTVLIQGGPGELEPYALLMLAQVLREAGNITESRRLAEEALGSYRGTPFEADFSVLADEGE
;
A
#
# COMPACT_ATOMS: atom_id res chain seq x y z
N MET A 1 71.76 -56.21 30.05
CA MET A 1 70.83 -55.90 31.15
C MET A 1 70.36 -54.46 31.02
N ASN A 2 69.10 -54.23 31.39
CA ASN A 2 68.35 -52.96 31.41
C ASN A 2 67.77 -52.44 30.09
N ILE A 3 66.63 -53.06 29.80
CA ILE A 3 65.43 -52.61 29.09
C ILE A 3 65.08 -51.15 29.45
N LEU A 4 65.05 -50.26 28.46
CA LEU A 4 64.38 -48.96 28.57
C LEU A 4 62.97 -49.09 28.00
N ALA A 5 62.01 -49.03 28.91
CA ALA A 5 60.58 -49.12 28.64
C ALA A 5 60.06 -47.86 27.94
N VAL A 6 59.62 -48.01 26.69
CA VAL A 6 58.82 -47.03 25.97
C VAL A 6 57.42 -47.01 26.59
N ARG A 7 57.13 -46.03 27.44
CA ARG A 7 55.77 -45.76 27.92
C ARG A 7 54.91 -45.29 26.74
N LYS A 8 53.98 -46.14 26.32
CA LYS A 8 52.91 -45.79 25.37
C LYS A 8 52.02 -44.74 26.01
N LEU A 9 52.00 -43.53 25.45
CA LEU A 9 50.96 -42.55 25.71
C LEU A 9 49.60 -43.11 25.21
N PRO A 10 48.51 -43.01 26.01
CA PRO A 10 47.21 -43.52 25.62
C PRO A 10 46.65 -42.72 24.43
N LYS A 11 46.26 -43.44 23.37
CA LYS A 11 45.68 -42.91 22.12
C LYS A 11 44.28 -42.30 22.27
N THR A 12 43.82 -42.06 23.50
CA THR A 12 42.44 -41.62 23.80
C THR A 12 42.28 -40.10 23.90
N LEU A 13 43.35 -39.32 23.79
CA LEU A 13 43.29 -37.85 23.86
C LEU A 13 43.39 -37.13 22.50
N ALA A 14 43.36 -37.87 21.38
CA ALA A 14 43.45 -37.29 20.03
C ALA A 14 42.08 -37.14 19.33
N PHE A 15 40.98 -37.49 20.00
CA PHE A 15 39.63 -37.50 19.41
C PHE A 15 38.71 -36.39 19.93
N LEU A 16 39.20 -35.47 20.76
CA LEU A 16 38.40 -34.40 21.37
C LEU A 16 38.60 -33.01 20.74
N VAL A 17 39.33 -32.93 19.62
CA VAL A 17 39.62 -31.66 18.90
C VAL A 17 39.02 -31.66 17.48
N ALA A 18 38.48 -32.78 16.99
CA ALA A 18 37.91 -32.90 15.64
C ALA A 18 36.37 -32.84 15.60
N LEU A 19 35.73 -32.42 16.71
CA LEU A 19 34.28 -32.39 16.86
C LEU A 19 33.79 -31.08 17.49
N LEU A 20 34.52 -29.98 17.24
CA LEU A 20 33.88 -28.69 17.04
C LEU A 20 33.60 -28.63 15.53
N PRO A 21 32.44 -29.12 15.03
CA PRO A 21 31.96 -28.55 13.80
C PRO A 21 31.91 -27.05 14.08
N ALA A 22 32.56 -26.31 13.21
CA ALA A 22 32.39 -24.89 13.10
C ALA A 22 30.89 -24.61 12.95
N ILE A 23 30.21 -24.49 14.09
CA ILE A 23 29.10 -23.57 14.26
C ILE A 23 29.78 -22.20 14.25
N GLN A 24 30.38 -21.86 13.11
CA GLN A 24 30.15 -20.55 12.57
C GLN A 24 28.67 -20.58 12.23
N THR A 25 27.84 -20.35 13.25
CA THR A 25 26.63 -19.58 13.04
C THR A 25 27.14 -18.40 12.24
N VAL A 26 26.91 -18.47 10.94
CA VAL A 26 26.82 -17.28 10.14
C VAL A 26 25.79 -16.49 10.91
N ALA A 27 26.25 -15.57 11.77
CA ALA A 27 25.49 -14.39 12.06
C ALA A 27 25.35 -13.81 10.66
N ILE A 28 24.30 -14.25 9.96
CA ILE A 28 23.79 -13.61 8.77
C ILE A 28 23.55 -12.23 9.34
N GLY A 29 24.52 -11.35 9.08
CA GLY A 29 24.58 -10.05 9.69
C GLY A 29 23.31 -9.38 9.25
N GLU A 30 22.32 -9.36 10.13
CA GLU A 30 21.02 -8.83 9.82
C GLU A 30 21.26 -7.39 9.43
N THR A 31 21.08 -7.14 8.14
CA THR A 31 21.50 -5.88 7.57
C THR A 31 20.47 -4.88 8.02
N ARG A 32 20.90 -3.93 8.83
CA ARG A 32 20.06 -2.80 9.22
C ARG A 32 19.51 -2.16 7.94
N VAL A 33 18.20 -2.13 7.81
CA VAL A 33 17.50 -1.54 6.65
C VAL A 33 17.02 -0.12 6.93
N GLY A 34 16.91 0.25 8.21
CA GLY A 34 16.40 1.55 8.60
C GLY A 34 16.45 1.85 10.09
N GLU A 35 15.66 2.83 10.49
CA GLU A 35 15.45 3.24 11.87
C GLU A 35 14.06 3.85 12.08
N ILE A 36 13.60 3.86 13.33
CA ILE A 36 12.40 4.61 13.75
C ILE A 36 12.80 6.08 13.90
N GLN A 37 12.19 7.01 13.15
CA GLN A 37 12.45 8.44 13.25
C GLN A 37 11.68 9.09 14.40
N SER A 38 10.41 8.75 14.53
CA SER A 38 9.51 9.33 15.53
C SER A 38 8.48 8.29 15.99
N VAL A 39 7.99 8.48 17.21
CA VAL A 39 6.99 7.63 17.86
C VAL A 39 6.03 8.55 18.59
N GLU A 40 4.74 8.39 18.35
CA GLU A 40 3.66 9.05 19.07
C GLU A 40 2.75 7.98 19.67
N GLY A 41 2.32 8.15 20.93
CA GLY A 41 1.45 7.18 21.60
C GLY A 41 2.10 5.80 21.82
N PRO A 42 1.28 4.75 22.02
CA PRO A 42 1.76 3.40 22.28
C PRO A 42 2.26 2.73 20.99
N VAL A 43 3.58 2.57 20.88
CA VAL A 43 4.21 1.78 19.81
C VAL A 43 5.15 0.76 20.41
N THR A 44 5.04 -0.46 19.91
CA THR A 44 5.97 -1.54 20.25
C THR A 44 6.60 -2.10 19.00
N PHE A 45 7.81 -2.63 19.12
CA PHE A 45 8.48 -3.30 18.00
C PHE A 45 9.18 -4.57 18.46
N ASP A 46 9.29 -5.51 17.53
CA ASP A 46 10.10 -6.70 17.63
C ASP A 46 11.13 -6.65 16.52
N ALA A 47 12.40 -6.41 16.89
CA ALA A 47 13.48 -6.27 15.92
C ALA A 47 13.65 -7.52 15.03
N TYR A 48 13.29 -8.70 15.54
CA TYR A 48 13.71 -9.99 14.99
C TYR A 48 12.55 -10.97 14.75
N ALA A 49 11.30 -10.49 14.75
CA ALA A 49 10.10 -11.32 14.65
C ALA A 49 10.08 -12.53 15.62
N THR A 50 10.61 -12.35 16.83
CA THR A 50 10.67 -13.40 17.87
C THR A 50 9.35 -13.58 18.65
N GLY A 51 8.36 -12.71 18.40
CA GLY A 51 7.14 -12.54 19.20
C GLY A 51 7.36 -11.72 20.49
N LYS A 52 8.55 -11.13 20.70
CA LYS A 52 8.89 -10.36 21.90
C LYS A 52 8.93 -8.88 21.59
N PHE A 53 7.80 -8.22 21.84
CA PHE A 53 7.64 -6.79 21.64
C PHE A 53 8.22 -5.99 22.80
N ILE A 54 8.97 -4.95 22.48
CA ILE A 54 9.44 -3.93 23.41
C ILE A 54 8.89 -2.56 23.00
N ALA A 55 8.88 -1.59 23.91
CA ALA A 55 8.49 -0.23 23.56
C ALA A 55 9.45 0.34 22.50
N ALA A 56 8.90 0.93 21.44
CA ALA A 56 9.66 1.57 20.39
C ALA A 56 10.16 2.95 20.81
N MET A 57 11.38 3.30 20.41
CA MET A 57 12.00 4.59 20.66
C MET A 57 12.59 5.16 19.35
N PRO A 58 12.60 6.50 19.18
CA PRO A 58 13.36 7.13 18.11
C PRO A 58 14.82 6.70 18.10
N GLY A 59 15.33 6.33 16.92
CA GLY A 59 16.67 5.81 16.69
C GLY A 59 16.79 4.28 16.77
N ASP A 60 15.74 3.56 17.17
CA ASP A 60 15.76 2.10 17.18
C ASP A 60 16.01 1.56 15.77
N ALA A 61 16.94 0.61 15.66
CA ALA A 61 17.34 0.04 14.39
C ALA A 61 16.28 -0.95 13.87
N LEU A 62 15.97 -0.82 12.58
CA LEU A 62 15.07 -1.72 11.88
C LEU A 62 15.86 -2.71 11.02
N PHE A 63 15.41 -3.95 11.04
CA PHE A 63 15.90 -5.06 10.23
C PHE A 63 14.78 -5.51 9.29
N GLU A 64 15.11 -6.28 8.25
CA GLU A 64 14.13 -6.74 7.24
C GLU A 64 12.97 -7.50 7.90
N GLN A 65 13.26 -8.31 8.91
CA GLN A 65 12.26 -9.10 9.64
C GLN A 65 11.64 -8.37 10.85
N SER A 66 11.91 -7.08 11.05
CA SER A 66 11.29 -6.35 12.16
C SER A 66 9.77 -6.26 12.00
N VAL A 67 9.07 -6.25 13.13
CA VAL A 67 7.61 -6.07 13.20
C VAL A 67 7.32 -4.89 14.09
N ILE A 68 6.50 -3.95 13.62
CA ILE A 68 6.06 -2.78 14.38
C ILE A 68 4.57 -2.92 14.64
N LYS A 69 4.16 -2.61 15.87
CA LYS A 69 2.76 -2.57 16.29
C LYS A 69 2.45 -1.22 16.89
N THR A 70 1.53 -0.51 16.26
CA THR A 70 0.92 0.69 16.79
C THR A 70 -0.36 0.32 17.55
N GLY A 71 -0.62 0.97 18.69
CA GLY A 71 -1.92 0.88 19.35
C GLY A 71 -2.94 1.86 18.75
N PHE A 72 -4.11 1.99 19.39
CA PHE A 72 -5.21 2.84 18.95
C PHE A 72 -4.84 4.32 18.71
N GLU A 73 -3.91 4.88 19.48
CA GLU A 73 -3.38 6.25 19.29
C GLU A 73 -1.90 6.23 18.87
N GLY A 74 -1.37 5.05 18.53
CA GLY A 74 0.05 4.85 18.24
C GLY A 74 0.38 5.25 16.81
N ARG A 75 1.48 5.97 16.60
CA ARG A 75 2.02 6.25 15.27
C ARG A 75 3.53 6.11 15.28
N ALA A 76 4.08 5.65 14.16
CA ALA A 76 5.53 5.61 13.99
C ALA A 76 5.92 6.09 12.59
N GLU A 77 6.93 6.94 12.52
CA GLU A 77 7.61 7.24 11.27
C GLU A 77 8.90 6.46 11.20
N LEU A 78 9.14 5.80 10.07
CA LEU A 78 10.31 4.98 9.82
C LEU A 78 11.13 5.61 8.70
N LEU A 79 12.46 5.56 8.81
CA LEU A 79 13.36 5.85 7.71
C LEU A 79 14.00 4.54 7.25
N ILE A 80 13.58 4.04 6.08
CA ILE A 80 14.04 2.77 5.53
C ILE A 80 14.62 3.04 4.15
N GLY A 81 15.91 2.74 3.95
CA GLY A 81 16.58 2.99 2.68
C GLY A 81 16.55 4.46 2.21
N GLY A 82 16.42 5.42 3.13
CA GLY A 82 16.32 6.86 2.82
C GLY A 82 14.90 7.36 2.52
N GLU A 83 13.90 6.48 2.55
CA GLU A 83 12.49 6.83 2.37
C GLU A 83 11.75 6.82 3.71
N ARG A 84 10.77 7.72 3.84
CA ARG A 84 9.91 7.79 5.01
C ARG A 84 8.69 6.90 4.83
N PHE A 85 8.34 6.16 5.89
CA PHE A 85 7.14 5.35 5.98
C PHE A 85 6.39 5.74 7.23
N THR A 86 5.09 5.97 7.10
CA THR A 86 4.23 6.22 8.25
C THR A 86 3.45 4.97 8.55
N ILE A 87 3.54 4.50 9.78
CA ILE A 87 2.74 3.38 10.29
C ILE A 87 1.53 3.99 11.01
N PRO A 88 0.32 3.79 10.46
CA PRO A 88 -0.90 4.35 11.03
C PRO A 88 -1.25 3.68 12.37
N PRO A 89 -2.24 4.21 13.11
CA PRO A 89 -2.76 3.57 14.31
C PRO A 89 -3.30 2.16 14.09
N ASP A 90 -3.36 1.39 15.19
CA ASP A 90 -3.90 0.02 15.26
C ASP A 90 -3.39 -0.95 14.16
N THR A 91 -2.13 -0.80 13.77
CA THR A 91 -1.54 -1.50 12.61
C THR A 91 -0.37 -2.38 13.04
N GLU A 92 -0.30 -3.60 12.50
CA GLU A 92 0.87 -4.47 12.56
C GLU A 92 1.63 -4.42 11.22
N ALA A 93 2.75 -3.70 11.19
CA ALA A 93 3.56 -3.57 9.99
C ALA A 93 4.79 -4.48 10.04
N ARG A 94 4.93 -5.34 9.03
CA ARG A 94 6.15 -6.13 8.78
C ARG A 94 7.06 -5.37 7.82
N ILE A 95 8.30 -5.14 8.23
CA ILE A 95 9.27 -4.37 7.42
C ILE A 95 9.56 -5.08 6.10
N GLU A 96 9.64 -6.41 6.10
CA GLU A 96 9.81 -7.25 4.90
C GLU A 96 8.72 -6.97 3.88
N THR A 97 7.45 -7.00 4.31
CA THR A 97 6.31 -6.73 3.44
C THR A 97 6.36 -5.32 2.84
N LEU A 98 6.69 -4.30 3.65
CA LEU A 98 6.84 -2.92 3.15
C LEU A 98 7.97 -2.81 2.11
N LEU A 99 9.10 -3.47 2.35
CA LEU A 99 10.24 -3.51 1.44
C LEU A 99 9.91 -4.24 0.14
N GLU A 100 9.23 -5.38 0.21
CA GLU A 100 8.79 -6.14 -0.96
C GLU A 100 7.79 -5.35 -1.81
N SER A 101 6.78 -4.76 -1.17
CA SER A 101 5.82 -3.85 -1.79
C SER A 101 6.52 -2.73 -2.55
N ARG A 102 7.49 -2.06 -1.91
CA ARG A 102 8.27 -0.99 -2.57
C ARG A 102 9.16 -1.48 -3.70
N ARG A 103 9.81 -2.64 -3.53
CA ARG A 103 10.58 -3.29 -4.61
C ARG A 103 9.67 -3.59 -5.80
N LYS A 104 8.45 -4.09 -5.58
CA LYS A 104 7.45 -4.31 -6.63
C LYS A 104 7.02 -2.99 -7.28
N GLN A 105 6.62 -1.98 -6.49
CA GLN A 105 6.24 -0.66 -7.02
C GLN A 105 7.34 -0.04 -7.89
N ARG A 106 8.61 -0.11 -7.48
CA ARG A 106 9.75 0.42 -8.27
C ARG A 106 9.99 -0.33 -9.57
N LYS A 107 9.67 -1.63 -9.64
CA LYS A 107 9.75 -2.41 -10.89
C LYS A 107 8.68 -1.99 -11.89
N VAL A 108 7.52 -1.54 -11.40
CA VAL A 108 6.41 -1.04 -12.22
C VAL A 108 6.63 0.45 -12.48
N GLY A 109 7.53 0.78 -13.41
CA GLY A 109 7.99 2.16 -13.66
C GLY A 109 6.86 3.16 -13.95
N TRP A 110 5.83 2.72 -14.68
CA TRP A 110 4.65 3.53 -15.02
C TRP A 110 3.77 3.88 -13.82
N LEU A 111 3.82 3.11 -12.72
CA LEU A 111 3.00 3.35 -11.53
C LEU A 111 3.29 4.72 -10.90
N SER A 112 4.54 5.18 -10.99
CA SER A 112 4.92 6.53 -10.51
C SER A 112 4.19 7.65 -11.27
N SER A 113 3.92 7.46 -12.57
CA SER A 113 3.13 8.38 -13.39
C SER A 113 1.65 8.30 -13.03
N PHE A 114 1.15 7.09 -12.75
CA PHE A 114 -0.22 6.88 -12.29
C PHE A 114 -0.48 7.56 -10.93
N ILE A 115 0.37 7.35 -9.93
CA ILE A 115 0.23 7.98 -8.60
C ILE A 115 0.18 9.51 -8.73
N LYS A 116 1.01 10.11 -9.59
CA LYS A 116 0.96 11.55 -9.88
C LYS A 116 -0.30 11.99 -10.63
N TYR A 117 -0.90 11.13 -11.44
CA TYR A 117 -2.19 11.38 -12.07
C TYR A 117 -3.29 11.38 -11.02
N VAL A 118 -3.35 10.35 -10.17
CA VAL A 118 -4.32 10.22 -9.08
C VAL A 118 -4.23 11.37 -8.10
N GLY A 119 -3.03 11.70 -7.60
CA GLY A 119 -2.86 12.81 -6.66
C GLY A 119 -3.36 14.15 -7.23
N ARG A 120 -3.18 14.39 -8.54
CA ARG A 120 -3.75 15.58 -9.20
C ARG A 120 -5.27 15.51 -9.27
N TRP A 121 -5.83 14.37 -9.67
CA TRP A 121 -7.28 14.17 -9.76
C TRP A 121 -7.96 14.34 -8.38
N VAL A 122 -7.42 13.71 -7.34
CA VAL A 122 -7.88 13.88 -5.95
C VAL A 122 -7.66 15.32 -5.47
N SER A 123 -6.63 16.03 -5.88
CA SER A 123 -6.51 17.45 -5.50
C SER A 123 -7.52 18.36 -6.22
N SER A 124 -7.93 18.02 -7.46
CA SER A 124 -8.78 18.88 -8.29
C SER A 124 -10.27 18.65 -8.06
N SER A 125 -10.71 17.39 -7.99
CA SER A 125 -12.13 17.04 -7.91
C SER A 125 -12.78 17.57 -6.63
N TRP A 126 -12.01 17.61 -5.53
CA TRP A 126 -12.51 17.99 -4.22
C TRP A 126 -12.46 19.51 -3.98
N LYS A 127 -11.50 20.22 -4.61
CA LYS A 127 -11.44 21.70 -4.54
C LYS A 127 -12.59 22.38 -5.28
N GLU A 128 -13.08 21.79 -6.36
CA GLU A 128 -14.21 22.35 -7.11
C GLU A 128 -15.52 22.28 -6.29
N GLU A 129 -15.71 21.23 -5.50
CA GLU A 129 -16.88 21.05 -4.65
C GLU A 129 -16.94 22.12 -3.53
N GLU A 130 -15.81 22.45 -2.91
CA GLU A 130 -15.71 23.47 -1.86
C GLU A 130 -16.10 24.87 -2.38
N THR A 131 -15.64 25.24 -3.59
CA THR A 131 -16.00 26.53 -4.21
C THR A 131 -17.44 26.59 -4.71
N ALA A 132 -18.01 25.46 -5.16
CA ALA A 132 -19.40 25.37 -5.58
C ALA A 132 -20.37 25.45 -4.38
N VAL A 133 -20.03 24.82 -3.25
CA VAL A 133 -20.81 24.88 -2.01
C VAL A 133 -20.74 26.27 -1.37
N LEU A 134 -19.58 26.95 -1.44
CA LEU A 134 -19.45 28.35 -0.98
C LEU A 134 -20.14 29.36 -1.91
N GLY A 135 -20.13 29.13 -3.23
CA GLY A 135 -20.78 30.00 -4.23
C GLY A 135 -22.30 29.84 -4.33
N GLY A 136 -22.82 28.62 -4.13
CA GLY A 136 -24.26 28.33 -4.14
C GLY A 136 -25.01 28.85 -2.91
N ARG A 137 -24.31 29.07 -1.79
CA ARG A 137 -24.89 29.61 -0.55
C ARG A 137 -25.14 31.13 -0.59
N ALA A 138 -24.54 31.85 -1.55
CA ALA A 138 -24.76 33.28 -1.70
C ALA A 138 -26.04 33.64 -2.50
N SER A 139 -26.65 32.70 -3.24
CA SER A 139 -27.77 33.01 -4.15
C SER A 139 -29.16 32.47 -3.73
N LYS A 140 -29.26 31.73 -2.63
CA LYS A 140 -30.54 31.23 -2.08
C LYS A 140 -30.70 31.56 -0.60
N SER A 141 -30.77 32.84 -0.26
CA SER A 141 -31.24 33.28 1.06
C SER A 141 -32.73 33.63 1.02
N GLU A 142 -33.60 32.62 0.98
CA GLU A 142 -35.03 32.82 1.32
C GLU A 142 -35.71 31.51 1.76
N ALA A 143 -35.03 30.72 2.60
CA ALA A 143 -35.63 29.75 3.54
C ALA A 143 -34.49 29.16 4.39
N SER A 144 -34.19 29.78 5.52
CA SER A 144 -33.20 29.26 6.48
C SER A 144 -33.77 28.06 7.23
N THR A 145 -33.59 26.86 6.69
CA THR A 145 -33.44 25.66 7.53
C THR A 145 -32.04 25.73 8.12
N ASP A 146 -31.95 25.90 9.45
CA ASP A 146 -30.70 25.77 10.20
C ASP A 146 -30.11 24.38 9.95
N PHE A 147 -29.12 24.31 9.05
CA PHE A 147 -28.37 23.10 8.75
C PHE A 147 -27.33 22.94 9.86
N TRP A 148 -27.56 22.00 10.78
CA TRP A 148 -26.63 21.69 11.85
C TRP A 148 -25.48 20.88 11.25
N VAL A 149 -24.31 21.50 11.13
CA VAL A 149 -23.07 20.79 10.78
C VAL A 149 -22.71 19.89 11.95
N THR A 150 -22.63 18.59 11.70
CA THR A 150 -22.23 17.58 12.68
C THR A 150 -20.70 17.49 12.77
N GLU A 151 -20.18 16.88 13.84
CA GLU A 151 -18.74 16.65 13.97
C GLU A 151 -18.21 15.74 12.84
N ASP A 152 -19.00 14.74 12.43
CA ASP A 152 -18.66 13.82 11.33
C ASP A 152 -18.49 14.57 9.99
N ASP A 153 -19.33 15.57 9.71
CA ASP A 153 -19.18 16.42 8.51
C ASP A 153 -17.85 17.19 8.52
N VAL A 154 -17.46 17.72 9.69
CA VAL A 154 -16.19 18.45 9.86
C VAL A 154 -15.00 17.51 9.66
N PHE A 155 -15.08 16.28 10.19
CA PHE A 155 -14.01 15.29 10.02
C PHE A 155 -13.82 14.87 8.56
N LEU A 156 -14.90 14.66 7.80
CA LEU A 156 -14.78 14.30 6.39
C LEU A 156 -14.16 15.42 5.55
N VAL A 157 -14.60 16.67 5.75
CA VAL A 157 -14.00 17.83 5.07
C VAL A 157 -12.51 17.94 5.42
N LYS A 158 -12.17 17.82 6.70
CA LYS A 158 -10.78 17.91 7.15
C LYS A 158 -9.91 16.77 6.59
N ALA A 159 -10.45 15.56 6.53
CA ALA A 159 -9.77 14.42 5.93
C ALA A 159 -9.45 14.66 4.45
N ARG A 160 -10.39 15.19 3.67
CA ARG A 160 -10.17 15.52 2.24
C ARG A 160 -9.07 16.57 2.07
N GLU A 161 -9.03 17.59 2.92
CA GLU A 161 -7.95 18.59 2.94
C GLU A 161 -6.59 17.93 3.21
N LEU A 162 -6.51 17.12 4.26
CA LEU A 162 -5.26 16.45 4.66
C LEU A 162 -4.78 15.46 3.59
N ILE A 163 -5.67 14.75 2.90
CA ILE A 163 -5.34 13.91 1.74
C ILE A 163 -4.70 14.74 0.64
N ALA A 164 -5.25 15.92 0.34
CA ALA A 164 -4.71 16.82 -0.68
C ALA A 164 -3.35 17.43 -0.28
N GLU A 165 -3.06 17.50 1.02
CA GLU A 165 -1.78 17.91 1.60
C GLU A 165 -0.77 16.75 1.75
N GLU A 166 -1.17 15.53 1.38
CA GLU A 166 -0.42 14.28 1.56
C GLU A 166 -0.14 13.93 3.04
N ASP A 167 -0.91 14.50 3.97
CA ASP A 167 -0.87 14.15 5.40
C ASP A 167 -1.79 12.96 5.69
N TYR A 168 -1.35 11.79 5.23
CA TYR A 168 -2.15 10.56 5.25
C TYR A 168 -2.47 10.04 6.65
N ALA A 169 -1.60 10.29 7.63
CA ALA A 169 -1.79 9.78 8.98
C ALA A 169 -2.84 10.57 9.75
N GLU A 170 -2.79 11.91 9.67
CA GLU A 170 -3.81 12.77 10.26
C GLU A 170 -5.14 12.59 9.51
N ALA A 171 -5.12 12.47 8.19
CA ALA A 171 -6.32 12.20 7.40
C ALA A 171 -7.03 10.91 7.84
N LEU A 172 -6.27 9.84 8.07
CA LEU A 172 -6.84 8.56 8.50
C LEU A 172 -7.50 8.66 9.88
N GLU A 173 -6.88 9.38 10.83
CA GLU A 173 -7.48 9.62 12.15
C GLU A 173 -8.81 10.38 12.04
N MET A 174 -8.88 11.40 11.18
CA MET A 174 -10.14 12.10 10.92
C MET A 174 -11.21 11.13 10.38
N LEU A 175 -10.86 10.25 9.44
CA LEU A 175 -11.81 9.27 8.88
C LEU A 175 -12.21 8.16 9.87
N GLU A 176 -11.33 7.81 10.81
CA GLU A 176 -11.63 6.84 11.88
C GLU A 176 -12.51 7.43 12.98
N ALA A 177 -12.45 8.74 13.19
CA ALA A 177 -13.31 9.45 14.13
C ALA A 177 -14.78 9.52 13.68
N ILE A 178 -15.04 9.36 12.37
CA ILE A 178 -16.39 9.37 11.79
C ILE A 178 -17.17 8.14 12.29
N GLN A 179 -18.22 8.37 13.08
CA GLN A 179 -19.07 7.30 13.61
C GLN A 179 -20.22 6.93 12.68
N PHE A 180 -20.77 7.93 11.99
CA PHE A 180 -21.84 7.78 11.03
C PHE A 180 -21.45 8.46 9.72
N ALA A 181 -21.86 7.88 8.59
CA ALA A 181 -21.63 8.52 7.30
C ALA A 181 -22.26 9.93 7.30
N PRO A 182 -21.49 10.99 6.99
CA PRO A 182 -22.00 12.35 6.82
C PRO A 182 -23.16 12.40 5.82
N GLU A 183 -24.11 13.32 6.00
CA GLU A 183 -25.30 13.39 5.13
C GLU A 183 -24.93 13.75 3.69
N ASP A 184 -23.84 14.49 3.50
CA ASP A 184 -23.31 14.90 2.20
C ASP A 184 -22.28 13.93 1.62
N ALA A 185 -21.92 12.86 2.35
CA ALA A 185 -21.00 11.85 1.85
C ALA A 185 -21.65 11.04 0.73
N LEU A 186 -20.88 10.76 -0.32
CA LEU A 186 -21.30 9.80 -1.34
C LEU A 186 -21.31 8.38 -0.74
N PRO A 187 -22.14 7.47 -1.28
CA PRO A 187 -22.12 6.07 -0.86
C PRO A 187 -20.72 5.48 -0.94
N GLY A 188 -20.27 4.83 0.15
CA GLY A 188 -18.95 4.20 0.24
C GLY A 188 -17.76 5.17 0.30
N GLU A 189 -17.98 6.49 0.35
CA GLU A 189 -16.89 7.47 0.24
C GLU A 189 -15.88 7.39 1.39
N VAL A 190 -16.35 7.34 2.64
CA VAL A 190 -15.47 7.25 3.82
C VAL A 190 -14.58 6.00 3.72
N GLU A 191 -15.14 4.87 3.34
CA GLU A 191 -14.40 3.62 3.15
C GLU A 191 -13.45 3.70 1.95
N TYR A 192 -13.85 4.38 0.86
CA TYR A 192 -12.98 4.61 -0.28
C TYR A 192 -11.76 5.44 0.12
N LEU A 193 -11.94 6.54 0.85
CA LEU A 193 -10.84 7.39 1.30
C LEU A 193 -9.89 6.65 2.25
N LYS A 194 -10.40 5.83 3.18
CA LYS A 194 -9.57 4.95 4.01
C LYS A 194 -8.76 3.98 3.15
N GLY A 195 -9.42 3.33 2.19
CA GLY A 195 -8.76 2.42 1.24
C GLY A 195 -7.67 3.09 0.41
N HIS A 196 -7.93 4.30 -0.09
CA HIS A 196 -6.98 5.12 -0.83
C HIS A 196 -5.75 5.52 0.02
N LEU A 197 -5.96 5.88 1.29
CA LEU A 197 -4.87 6.19 2.22
C LEU A 197 -3.98 4.97 2.47
N TYR A 198 -4.57 3.80 2.78
CA TYR A 198 -3.82 2.56 2.96
C TYR A 198 -3.07 2.14 1.68
N TYR A 199 -3.71 2.28 0.51
CA TYR A 199 -3.08 2.03 -0.78
C TYR A 199 -1.86 2.93 -1.01
N SER A 200 -1.99 4.23 -0.72
CA SER A 200 -0.92 5.22 -0.88
C SER A 200 0.25 4.98 0.07
N MET A 201 -0.03 4.49 1.27
CA MET A 201 0.98 4.10 2.26
C MET A 201 1.62 2.73 1.99
N GLY A 202 1.02 1.89 1.13
CA GLY A 202 1.51 0.57 0.75
C GLY A 202 0.99 -0.59 1.60
N PHE A 203 -0.07 -0.36 2.38
CA PHE A 203 -0.79 -1.35 3.19
C PHE A 203 -1.92 -1.98 2.35
N TYR A 204 -1.56 -2.88 1.44
CA TYR A 204 -2.49 -3.35 0.42
C TYR A 204 -3.57 -4.31 0.91
N GLU A 205 -3.34 -5.03 2.01
CA GLU A 205 -4.37 -5.91 2.59
C GLU A 205 -5.51 -5.07 3.17
N GLU A 206 -5.17 -4.06 3.97
CA GLU A 206 -6.09 -3.07 4.54
C GLU A 206 -6.78 -2.25 3.45
N ALA A 207 -6.02 -1.81 2.43
CA ALA A 207 -6.59 -1.12 1.28
C ALA A 207 -7.65 -1.99 0.57
N THR A 208 -7.35 -3.27 0.34
CA THR A 208 -8.29 -4.21 -0.29
C THR A 208 -9.59 -4.35 0.50
N TRP A 209 -9.49 -4.44 1.83
CA TRP A 209 -10.64 -4.53 2.72
C TRP A 209 -11.53 -3.28 2.61
N HIS A 210 -10.96 -2.10 2.80
CA HIS A 210 -11.72 -0.84 2.77
C HIS A 210 -12.28 -0.52 1.39
N LEU A 211 -11.52 -0.73 0.31
CA LEU A 211 -12.02 -0.55 -1.05
C LEU A 211 -13.13 -1.55 -1.41
N GLY A 212 -13.10 -2.77 -0.85
CA GLY A 212 -14.18 -3.74 -0.99
C GLY A 212 -15.45 -3.32 -0.24
N ASN A 213 -15.32 -2.75 0.96
CA ASN A 213 -16.48 -2.21 1.70
C ASN A 213 -17.08 -0.99 0.99
N ALA A 214 -16.24 -0.11 0.42
CA ALA A 214 -16.68 1.02 -0.37
C ALA A 214 -17.52 0.56 -1.58
N ASP A 215 -17.02 -0.42 -2.33
CA ASP A 215 -17.73 -1.04 -3.45
C ASP A 215 -19.10 -1.60 -3.01
N PHE A 216 -19.12 -2.36 -1.91
CA PHE A 216 -20.34 -2.94 -1.36
C PHE A 216 -21.38 -1.89 -0.97
N GLU A 217 -20.98 -0.79 -0.30
CA GLU A 217 -21.91 0.28 0.07
C GLU A 217 -22.45 1.03 -1.16
N ILE A 218 -21.63 1.20 -2.21
CA ILE A 218 -22.10 1.76 -3.49
C ILE A 218 -23.16 0.85 -4.11
N GLU A 219 -22.89 -0.45 -4.23
CA GLU A 219 -23.85 -1.42 -4.79
C GLU A 219 -25.19 -1.41 -4.02
N LYS A 220 -25.10 -1.42 -2.69
CA LYS A 220 -26.26 -1.43 -1.78
C LYS A 220 -27.07 -0.14 -1.84
N SER A 221 -26.44 1.00 -2.11
CA SER A 221 -27.12 2.29 -2.19
C SER A 221 -28.06 2.40 -3.40
N GLY A 222 -27.86 1.57 -4.43
CA GLY A 222 -28.61 1.64 -5.69
C GLY A 222 -28.28 2.85 -6.55
N TYR A 223 -27.24 3.63 -6.20
CA TYR A 223 -26.73 4.70 -7.04
C TYR A 223 -26.22 4.15 -8.37
N ASN A 224 -26.33 4.95 -9.42
CA ASN A 224 -25.71 4.62 -10.68
C ASN A 224 -24.19 4.82 -10.54
N PHE A 225 -23.39 3.82 -10.89
CA PHE A 225 -21.94 3.90 -10.80
C PHE A 225 -21.33 5.07 -11.56
N SER A 226 -21.98 5.55 -12.64
CA SER A 226 -21.53 6.75 -13.37
C SER A 226 -21.66 8.05 -12.57
N GLU A 227 -22.43 8.05 -11.48
CA GLU A 227 -22.62 9.21 -10.59
C GLU A 227 -21.62 9.23 -9.44
N ILE A 228 -20.83 8.16 -9.26
CA ILE A 228 -19.80 8.07 -8.22
C ILE A 228 -18.44 8.43 -8.84
N PRO A 229 -17.90 9.64 -8.60
CA PRO A 229 -16.74 10.14 -9.34
C PRO A 229 -15.48 9.28 -9.14
N PHE A 230 -15.37 8.60 -8.00
CA PHE A 230 -14.23 7.76 -7.65
C PHE A 230 -14.41 6.28 -8.03
N TYR A 231 -15.52 5.86 -8.64
CA TYR A 231 -15.82 4.44 -8.88
C TYR A 231 -14.76 3.71 -9.72
N THR A 232 -14.33 4.33 -10.82
CA THR A 232 -13.30 3.78 -11.71
C THR A 232 -11.95 3.69 -10.99
N LEU A 233 -11.60 4.70 -10.20
CA LEU A 233 -10.36 4.75 -9.45
C LEU A 233 -10.35 3.72 -8.32
N LEU A 234 -11.46 3.59 -7.58
CA LEU A 234 -11.68 2.57 -6.56
C LEU A 234 -11.39 1.16 -7.11
N HIS A 235 -11.94 0.82 -8.26
CA HIS A 235 -11.73 -0.50 -8.87
C HIS A 235 -10.27 -0.71 -9.29
N PHE A 236 -9.65 0.33 -9.83
CA PHE A 236 -8.25 0.27 -10.21
C PHE A 236 -7.33 0.08 -8.99
N GLU A 237 -7.53 0.87 -7.92
CA GLU A 237 -6.74 0.80 -6.70
C GLU A 237 -6.95 -0.53 -5.97
N ARG A 238 -8.17 -1.07 -5.99
CA ARG A 238 -8.47 -2.38 -5.43
C ARG A 238 -7.78 -3.50 -6.19
N ALA A 239 -7.87 -3.49 -7.52
CA ALA A 239 -7.14 -4.46 -8.33
C ALA A 239 -5.62 -4.36 -8.14
N SER A 240 -5.10 -3.15 -8.04
CA SER A 240 -3.69 -2.90 -7.76
C SER A 240 -3.27 -3.44 -6.41
N SER A 241 -4.11 -3.25 -5.38
CA SER A 241 -3.88 -3.79 -4.04
C SER A 241 -3.80 -5.32 -4.06
N HIS A 242 -4.75 -6.00 -4.73
CA HIS A 242 -4.69 -7.46 -4.92
C HIS A 242 -3.39 -7.90 -5.63
N TYR A 243 -2.95 -7.20 -6.67
CA TYR A 243 -1.69 -7.51 -7.35
C TYR A 243 -0.49 -7.42 -6.42
N PHE A 244 -0.37 -6.35 -5.63
CA PHE A 244 0.79 -6.18 -4.77
C PHE A 244 0.81 -7.21 -3.63
N SER A 245 -0.37 -7.61 -3.13
CA SER A 245 -0.54 -8.72 -2.18
C SER A 245 -0.37 -10.12 -2.80
N GLY A 246 -0.23 -10.21 -4.13
CA GLY A 246 0.01 -11.48 -4.86
C GLY A 246 -1.25 -12.25 -5.25
N ASP A 247 -2.44 -11.67 -5.05
CA ASP A 247 -3.73 -12.23 -5.49
C ASP A 247 -4.03 -11.83 -6.94
N TYR A 248 -3.32 -12.47 -7.86
CA TYR A 248 -3.39 -12.14 -9.29
C TYR A 248 -4.73 -12.49 -9.92
N ASP A 249 -5.42 -13.54 -9.44
CA ASP A 249 -6.71 -13.96 -9.97
C ASP A 249 -7.78 -12.89 -9.72
N MET A 250 -7.85 -12.36 -8.49
CA MET A 250 -8.79 -11.31 -8.16
C MET A 250 -8.44 -9.99 -8.87
N SER A 251 -7.15 -9.64 -8.89
CA SER A 251 -6.67 -8.46 -9.62
C SER A 251 -7.08 -8.49 -11.10
N GLN A 252 -6.85 -9.63 -11.77
CA GLN A 252 -7.22 -9.84 -13.17
C GLN A 252 -8.74 -9.71 -13.38
N SER A 253 -9.54 -10.33 -12.50
CA SER A 253 -10.99 -10.30 -12.57
C SER A 253 -11.52 -8.85 -12.52
N ILE A 254 -11.07 -8.08 -11.53
CA ILE A 254 -11.50 -6.68 -11.34
C ILE A 254 -11.08 -5.82 -12.53
N LEU A 255 -9.83 -5.94 -13.01
CA LEU A 255 -9.34 -5.17 -14.16
C LEU A 255 -10.11 -5.50 -15.44
N THR A 256 -10.47 -6.76 -15.65
CA THR A 256 -11.22 -7.18 -16.83
C THR A 256 -12.60 -6.52 -16.85
N VAL A 257 -13.31 -6.51 -15.71
CA VAL A 257 -14.62 -5.84 -15.58
C VAL A 257 -14.46 -4.34 -15.77
N LEU A 258 -13.45 -3.73 -15.15
CA LEU A 258 -13.17 -2.30 -15.26
C LEU A 258 -12.93 -1.87 -16.72
N ILE A 259 -12.12 -2.62 -17.46
CA ILE A 259 -11.81 -2.35 -18.88
C ILE A 259 -13.07 -2.51 -19.74
N GLN A 260 -13.87 -3.55 -19.53
CA GLN A 260 -15.13 -3.74 -20.24
C GLN A 260 -16.14 -2.61 -20.00
N GLY A 261 -16.11 -2.00 -18.81
CA GLY A 261 -16.95 -0.85 -18.45
C GLY A 261 -16.54 0.47 -19.10
N GLY A 262 -15.38 0.54 -19.76
CA GLY A 262 -14.87 1.78 -20.36
C GLY A 262 -14.26 2.71 -19.31
N PRO A 263 -13.02 2.47 -18.86
CA PRO A 263 -12.39 3.20 -17.75
C PRO A 263 -11.94 4.63 -18.11
N GLY A 264 -12.26 5.12 -19.31
CA GLY A 264 -11.94 6.47 -19.76
C GLY A 264 -10.44 6.75 -19.72
N GLU A 265 -10.05 7.81 -19.03
CA GLU A 265 -8.63 8.22 -18.92
C GLU A 265 -7.75 7.19 -18.20
N LEU A 266 -8.34 6.26 -17.43
CA LEU A 266 -7.61 5.19 -16.76
C LEU A 266 -7.34 3.97 -17.65
N GLU A 267 -7.88 3.92 -18.87
CA GLU A 267 -7.70 2.81 -19.79
C GLU A 267 -6.23 2.37 -20.01
N PRO A 268 -5.28 3.26 -20.35
CA PRO A 268 -3.89 2.83 -20.56
C PRO A 268 -3.28 2.22 -19.30
N TYR A 269 -3.60 2.77 -18.11
CA TYR A 269 -3.10 2.25 -16.84
C TYR A 269 -3.73 0.89 -16.51
N ALA A 270 -5.03 0.72 -16.73
CA ALA A 270 -5.73 -0.54 -16.49
C ALA A 270 -5.18 -1.65 -17.40
N LEU A 271 -4.90 -1.33 -18.67
CA LEU A 271 -4.29 -2.28 -19.61
C LEU A 271 -2.85 -2.65 -19.23
N LEU A 272 -2.02 -1.67 -18.85
CA LEU A 272 -0.66 -1.92 -18.34
C LEU A 272 -0.70 -2.82 -17.10
N MET A 273 -1.61 -2.52 -16.18
CA MET A 273 -1.79 -3.30 -14.96
C MET A 273 -2.25 -4.73 -15.27
N LEU A 274 -3.21 -4.91 -16.18
CA LEU A 274 -3.71 -6.23 -16.56
C LEU A 274 -2.63 -7.07 -17.23
N ALA A 275 -1.85 -6.50 -18.16
CA ALA A 275 -0.72 -7.18 -18.78
C ALA A 275 0.30 -7.59 -17.71
N GLN A 276 0.63 -6.69 -16.80
CA GLN A 276 1.54 -6.96 -15.68
C GLN A 276 1.03 -8.07 -14.75
N VAL A 277 -0.27 -8.11 -14.43
CA VAL A 277 -0.90 -9.18 -13.64
C VAL A 277 -0.82 -10.52 -14.37
N LEU A 278 -1.18 -10.56 -15.66
CA LEU A 278 -1.11 -11.77 -16.50
C LEU A 278 0.32 -12.32 -16.55
N ARG A 279 1.33 -11.44 -16.63
CA ARG A 279 2.74 -11.84 -16.63
C ARG A 279 3.15 -12.51 -15.32
N GLU A 280 2.86 -11.88 -14.18
CA GLU A 280 3.23 -12.43 -12.86
C GLU A 280 2.44 -13.70 -12.51
N ALA A 281 1.23 -13.86 -13.05
CA ALA A 281 0.45 -15.10 -12.99
C ALA A 281 0.99 -16.22 -13.91
N GLY A 282 2.04 -15.95 -14.69
CA GLY A 282 2.66 -16.91 -15.63
C GLY A 282 1.95 -17.03 -16.98
N ASN A 283 0.94 -16.20 -17.26
CA ASN A 283 0.24 -16.15 -18.55
C ASN A 283 0.95 -15.20 -19.52
N ILE A 284 2.22 -15.49 -19.80
CA ILE A 284 3.14 -14.63 -20.56
C ILE A 284 2.62 -14.33 -21.97
N THR A 285 2.09 -15.34 -22.66
CA THR A 285 1.56 -15.18 -24.02
C THR A 285 0.42 -14.18 -24.08
N GLU A 286 -0.51 -14.24 -23.12
CA GLU A 286 -1.67 -13.35 -23.09
C GLU A 286 -1.27 -11.93 -22.65
N SER A 287 -0.36 -11.80 -21.69
CA SER A 287 0.25 -10.52 -21.33
C SER A 287 0.85 -9.82 -22.55
N ARG A 288 1.67 -10.54 -23.32
CA ARG A 288 2.31 -10.02 -24.52
C ARG A 288 1.29 -9.64 -25.58
N ARG A 289 0.32 -10.51 -25.86
CA ARG A 289 -0.75 -10.24 -26.83
C ARG A 289 -1.51 -8.95 -26.48
N LEU A 290 -1.86 -8.78 -25.21
CA LEU A 290 -2.52 -7.58 -24.72
C LEU A 290 -1.64 -6.33 -24.88
N ALA A 291 -0.36 -6.42 -24.55
CA ALA A 291 0.59 -5.30 -24.71
C ALA A 291 0.78 -4.92 -26.19
N GLU A 292 0.89 -5.89 -27.09
CA GLU A 292 0.98 -5.66 -28.54
C GLU A 292 -0.29 -5.00 -29.11
N GLU A 293 -1.47 -5.42 -28.64
CA GLU A 293 -2.74 -4.80 -29.00
C GLU A 293 -2.81 -3.35 -28.51
N ALA A 294 -2.44 -3.10 -27.25
CA ALA A 294 -2.41 -1.77 -26.66
C ALA A 294 -1.39 -0.84 -27.35
N LEU A 295 -0.22 -1.36 -27.77
CA LEU A 295 0.77 -0.60 -28.54
C LEU A 295 0.20 -0.05 -29.85
N GLY A 296 -0.74 -0.76 -30.48
CA GLY A 296 -1.45 -0.26 -31.66
C GLY A 296 -2.21 1.03 -31.38
N SER A 297 -2.87 1.09 -30.21
CA SER A 297 -3.72 2.21 -29.78
C SER A 297 -2.93 3.36 -29.16
N TYR A 298 -1.82 3.07 -28.47
CA TYR A 298 -1.07 4.04 -27.66
C TYR A 298 0.29 4.46 -28.26
N ARG A 299 0.54 4.15 -29.53
CA ARG A 299 1.75 4.59 -30.24
C ARG A 299 1.88 6.12 -30.26
N GLY A 300 3.07 6.62 -29.96
CA GLY A 300 3.39 8.05 -29.88
C GLY A 300 2.93 8.73 -28.59
N THR A 301 2.32 8.00 -27.65
CA THR A 301 1.92 8.50 -26.34
C THR A 301 3.01 8.21 -25.29
N PRO A 302 2.94 8.82 -24.09
CA PRO A 302 3.86 8.49 -23.00
C PRO A 302 3.87 7.00 -22.60
N PHE A 303 2.82 6.23 -22.92
CA PHE A 303 2.68 4.81 -22.56
C PHE A 303 3.35 3.85 -23.55
N GLU A 304 3.79 4.32 -24.72
CA GLU A 304 4.38 3.46 -25.75
C GLU A 304 5.56 2.65 -25.20
N ALA A 305 6.46 3.31 -24.46
CA ALA A 305 7.64 2.65 -23.90
C ALA A 305 7.28 1.54 -22.90
N ASP A 306 6.28 1.76 -22.04
CA ASP A 306 5.88 0.79 -21.03
C ASP A 306 5.23 -0.45 -21.67
N PHE A 307 4.39 -0.26 -22.68
CA PHE A 307 3.83 -1.40 -23.41
C PHE A 307 4.88 -2.12 -24.27
N SER A 308 5.87 -1.40 -24.83
CA SER A 308 6.98 -2.03 -25.57
C SER A 308 7.77 -2.98 -24.70
N VAL A 309 8.10 -2.57 -23.46
CA VAL A 309 8.79 -3.45 -22.50
C VAL A 309 7.99 -4.74 -22.27
N LEU A 310 6.68 -4.64 -22.03
CA LEU A 310 5.83 -5.81 -21.78
C LEU A 310 5.63 -6.69 -23.03
N ALA A 311 5.72 -6.12 -24.24
CA ALA A 311 5.62 -6.86 -25.49
C ALA A 311 6.92 -7.59 -25.87
N ASP A 312 8.08 -7.04 -25.50
CA ASP A 312 9.40 -7.52 -25.92
C ASP A 312 10.02 -8.57 -24.98
N GLU A 313 9.57 -8.69 -23.72
CA GLU A 313 10.15 -9.56 -22.67
C GLU A 313 9.91 -11.10 -22.85
N GLY A 314 9.95 -11.61 -24.07
CA GLY A 314 9.61 -13.00 -24.41
C GLY A 314 10.77 -13.94 -24.76
N GLU A 315 12.04 -13.60 -24.49
CA GLU A 315 13.23 -14.45 -24.76
C GLU A 315 14.02 -14.84 -23.50
#